data_AF-A0A961UTG3-F1
#
_entry.id   AF-A0A961UTG3-F1
#
_cell.length_a   1.000
_cell.length_b   1.000
_cell.length_c   1.000
_cell.angle_alpha   90.00
_cell.angle_beta   90.00
_cell.angle_gamma   90.00
#
_symmetry.space_group_name_H-M   'P 1'
#
loop_
_entity.id
_entity.type
_entity.pdbx_description
1 polymer ?
#
loop_
_entity_poly.entity_id
_entity_poly.type
_entity_poly.pdbx_seq_one_letter_code
_entity_poly.pdbx_strand_id
1 'polypeptide(L)'
;GALFRSAEYQKNESDLVIIVTPRLVKPKRPGETFKTPLDVPVASNDVDFFLGGRQEITEADERRGRPKLYGHIIDPGMEVSHVSAK
;
A
#
# COMPACT_ATOMS: atom_id res chain seq x y z
N GLY A 1 59.38 -49.76 6.01
CA GLY A 1 58.93 -49.20 4.72
C GLY A 1 57.79 -48.24 4.98
N ALA A 2 57.77 -47.12 4.27
CA ALA A 2 56.78 -46.04 4.39
C ALA A 2 55.37 -46.42 3.88
N LEU A 3 54.91 -47.63 4.19
CA LEU A 3 53.75 -48.28 3.57
C LEU A 3 52.42 -48.06 4.32
N PHE A 4 52.42 -47.32 5.43
CA PHE A 4 51.20 -47.00 6.19
C PHE A 4 51.17 -45.55 6.68
N ARG A 5 51.49 -44.60 5.79
CA ARG A 5 51.09 -43.20 6.00
C ARG A 5 50.12 -42.80 4.90
N SER A 6 48.88 -43.23 5.04
CA SER A 6 47.75 -42.50 4.47
C SER A 6 47.67 -41.16 5.20
N ALA A 7 48.51 -40.21 4.78
CA ALA A 7 48.25 -38.81 5.02
C ALA A 7 47.16 -38.37 4.02
N GLU A 8 45.96 -38.94 4.15
CA GLU A 8 44.77 -38.28 3.62
C GLU A 8 44.51 -37.08 4.52
N TYR A 9 45.28 -36.01 4.31
CA TYR A 9 44.95 -34.70 4.83
C TYR A 9 43.78 -34.17 4.01
N GLN A 10 42.57 -34.63 4.33
CA GLN A 10 41.34 -34.05 3.80
C GLN A 10 41.11 -32.72 4.52
N LYS A 11 41.56 -31.64 3.86
CA LYS A 11 41.36 -30.27 4.31
C LYS A 11 39.90 -29.88 4.03
N ASN A 12 39.03 -30.08 5.01
CA ASN A 12 37.63 -29.66 4.96
C ASN A 12 37.51 -28.16 5.30
N GLU A 13 37.86 -27.30 4.34
CA GLU A 13 37.60 -25.85 4.47
C GLU A 13 36.14 -25.56 4.14
N SER A 14 35.42 -25.09 5.15
CA SER A 14 34.03 -24.66 5.05
C SER A 14 33.96 -23.16 5.32
N ASP A 15 33.64 -22.35 4.32
CA ASP A 15 33.47 -20.90 4.48
C ASP A 15 32.00 -20.55 4.72
N LEU A 16 31.72 -19.89 5.85
CA LEU A 16 30.38 -19.41 6.21
C LEU A 16 30.29 -17.89 5.98
N VAL A 17 29.37 -17.47 5.11
CA VAL A 17 29.10 -16.05 4.85
C VAL A 17 27.69 -15.70 5.32
N ILE A 18 27.58 -14.71 6.21
CA ILE A 18 26.31 -14.16 6.69
C ILE A 18 26.23 -12.71 6.24
N ILE A 19 25.24 -12.37 5.41
CA ILE A 19 25.01 -11.01 4.92
C ILE A 19 23.76 -10.44 5.60
N VAL A 20 23.92 -9.31 6.29
CA VAL A 20 22.83 -8.58 6.93
C VAL A 20 22.80 -7.17 6.35
N THR A 21 21.62 -6.74 5.89
CA THR A 21 21.40 -5.35 5.43
C THR A 21 20.49 -4.64 6.43
N PRO A 22 21.03 -4.02 7.49
CA PRO A 22 20.21 -3.24 8.39
C PRO A 22 19.75 -1.96 7.69
N ARG A 23 18.51 -1.55 7.95
CA ARG A 23 17.95 -0.29 7.46
C ARG A 23 17.79 0.70 8.61
N LEU A 24 18.27 1.91 8.41
CA LEU A 24 18.00 3.02 9.32
C LEU A 24 16.70 3.71 8.91
N VAL A 25 15.80 3.89 9.88
CA VAL A 25 14.54 4.60 9.70
C VAL A 25 14.53 5.86 10.55
N LYS A 26 13.81 6.88 10.10
CA LYS A 26 13.66 8.13 10.85
C LYS A 26 12.74 7.88 12.06
N PRO A 27 13.17 8.22 13.29
CA PRO A 27 12.30 8.11 14.46
C PRO A 27 11.17 9.14 14.39
N LYS A 28 9.99 8.75 14.86
CA LYS A 28 8.82 9.63 15.01
C LYS A 28 8.98 10.49 16.26
N ARG A 29 8.33 11.66 16.26
CA ARG A 29 8.20 12.46 17.48
C ARG A 29 7.23 11.77 18.45
N PRO A 30 7.38 11.93 19.78
CA PRO A 30 6.39 11.42 20.74
C PRO A 30 4.98 11.90 20.39
N GLY A 31 4.02 10.98 20.28
CA GLY A 31 2.64 11.26 19.90
C GLY A 31 2.34 11.30 18.39
N GLU A 32 3.34 11.13 17.53
CA GLU A 32 3.13 11.08 16.08
C GLU A 32 2.83 9.64 15.61
N THR A 33 1.62 9.39 15.12
CA THR A 33 1.21 8.08 14.61
C THR A 33 1.89 7.76 13.27
N PHE A 34 2.31 6.51 13.08
CA PHE A 34 2.75 6.03 11.77
C PHE A 34 1.54 5.86 10.87
N LYS A 35 1.66 6.29 9.60
CA LYS A 35 0.69 5.87 8.61
C LYS A 35 0.85 4.37 8.37
N THR A 36 -0.21 3.62 8.55
CA THR A 36 -0.20 2.17 8.32
C THR A 36 -1.04 1.83 7.09
N PRO A 37 -0.78 0.69 6.43
CA PRO A 37 -1.68 0.21 5.38
C PRO A 37 -3.10 -0.12 5.86
N LEU A 38 -3.33 -0.15 7.18
CA LEU A 38 -4.63 -0.38 7.79
C LEU A 38 -5.39 0.93 8.05
N ASP A 39 -4.76 2.08 7.82
CA ASP A 39 -5.44 3.37 7.95
C ASP A 39 -6.51 3.45 6.86
N VAL A 40 -7.76 3.60 7.28
CA VAL A 40 -8.92 3.51 6.38
C VAL A 40 -8.91 4.71 5.43
N PRO A 41 -8.96 4.50 4.10
CA PRO A 41 -9.17 5.60 3.17
C PRO A 41 -10.57 6.19 3.38
N VAL A 42 -10.68 7.52 3.29
CA VAL A 42 -11.97 8.20 3.41
C VAL A 42 -12.59 8.30 2.01
N ALA A 43 -13.87 7.99 1.89
CA ALA A 43 -14.59 8.16 0.63
C ALA A 43 -14.58 9.64 0.20
N SER A 44 -14.36 9.88 -1.10
CA SER A 44 -14.38 11.24 -1.65
C SER A 44 -15.80 11.83 -1.66
N ASN A 45 -15.87 13.16 -1.62
CA ASN A 45 -17.13 13.88 -1.86
C ASN A 45 -17.43 13.95 -3.37
N ASP A 46 -18.65 14.35 -3.75
CA ASP A 46 -19.11 14.37 -5.14
C ASP A 46 -18.24 15.23 -6.06
N VAL A 47 -17.80 16.40 -5.59
CA VAL A 47 -16.95 17.30 -6.38
C VAL A 47 -15.58 16.66 -6.65
N ASP A 48 -14.98 16.07 -5.62
CA ASP A 48 -13.70 15.38 -5.71
C ASP A 48 -13.79 14.11 -6.55
N PHE A 49 -14.93 13.43 -6.52
CA PHE A 49 -15.21 12.26 -7.33
C PHE A 49 -15.44 12.60 -8.81
N PHE A 50 -16.39 13.50 -9.12
CA PHE A 50 -16.80 13.79 -10.49
C PHE A 50 -15.89 14.79 -11.22
N LEU A 51 -15.42 15.84 -10.55
CA LEU A 51 -14.53 16.85 -11.17
C LEU A 51 -13.05 16.51 -10.96
N GLY A 52 -12.73 15.91 -9.80
CA GLY A 52 -11.37 15.55 -9.43
C GLY A 52 -10.93 14.15 -9.84
N GLY A 53 -11.86 13.26 -10.20
CA GLY A 53 -11.58 11.85 -10.52
C GLY A 53 -11.00 11.06 -9.33
N ARG A 54 -11.17 11.54 -8.10
CA ARG A 54 -10.62 10.93 -6.89
C ARG A 54 -11.73 10.11 -6.22
N GLN A 55 -11.55 8.81 -6.14
CA GLN A 55 -12.49 7.92 -5.43
C GLN A 55 -12.26 7.97 -3.91
N GLU A 56 -11.01 8.17 -3.49
CA GLU A 56 -10.58 8.19 -2.08
C GLU A 56 -9.80 9.47 -1.77
N ILE A 57 -10.01 10.02 -0.57
CA ILE A 57 -9.25 11.13 0.00
C ILE A 57 -8.59 10.69 1.31
N THR A 58 -7.51 11.37 1.69
CA THR A 58 -6.90 11.15 3.00
C THR A 58 -7.71 11.88 4.08
N GLU A 59 -7.75 11.36 5.32
CA GLU A 59 -8.31 12.10 6.47
C GLU A 59 -7.75 13.53 6.62
N ALA A 60 -6.49 13.74 6.24
CA ALA A 60 -5.85 15.06 6.25
C ALA A 60 -6.49 16.02 5.23
N ASP A 61 -6.96 15.51 4.09
CA ASP A 61 -7.67 16.29 3.07
C ASP A 61 -9.11 16.59 3.50
N GLU A 62 -9.75 15.66 4.21
CA GLU A 62 -11.06 15.86 4.83
C GLU A 62 -11.01 16.96 5.91
N ARG A 63 -10.02 16.91 6.81
CA ARG A 63 -9.85 17.88 7.91
C ARG A 63 -9.49 19.29 7.43
N ARG A 64 -8.98 19.45 6.20
CA ARG A 64 -8.66 20.75 5.59
C ARG A 64 -9.90 21.56 5.19
N GLY A 65 -11.11 21.07 5.48
CA GLY A 65 -12.32 21.89 5.41
C GLY A 65 -12.88 22.03 3.99
N ARG A 66 -12.72 21.01 3.14
CA ARG A 66 -13.49 20.95 1.90
C ARG A 66 -14.97 20.81 2.26
N PRO A 67 -15.87 21.65 1.70
CA PRO A 67 -17.28 21.63 2.06
C PRO A 67 -17.85 20.23 1.81
N LYS A 68 -18.40 19.62 2.86
CA LYS A 68 -19.11 18.34 2.79
C LYS A 68 -20.43 18.58 2.09
N LEU A 69 -20.41 18.56 0.75
CA LEU A 69 -21.63 18.60 -0.05
C LEU A 69 -22.22 17.19 -0.03
N TYR A 70 -23.20 16.96 0.86
CA TYR A 70 -23.95 15.70 0.87
C TYR A 70 -24.93 15.70 -0.30
N GLY A 71 -24.62 14.96 -1.37
CA GLY A 71 -25.55 14.64 -2.45
C GLY A 71 -25.96 13.17 -2.36
N HIS A 72 -27.27 12.92 -2.40
CA HIS A 72 -27.85 11.59 -2.45
C HIS A 72 -27.84 11.09 -3.91
N ILE A 73 -27.52 9.81 -4.11
CA ILE A 73 -27.53 9.16 -5.42
C ILE A 73 -28.98 9.14 -5.94
N ILE A 74 -29.26 9.81 -7.07
CA ILE A 74 -30.38 9.41 -7.93
C ILE A 74 -29.82 8.34 -8.85
N ASP A 75 -30.27 7.11 -8.64
CA ASP A 75 -30.12 6.02 -9.60
C ASP A 75 -30.98 6.38 -10.82
N PRO A 76 -30.41 6.71 -11.99
CA PRO A 76 -31.21 6.78 -13.20
C PRO A 76 -31.43 5.34 -13.62
N GLY A 77 -32.45 4.72 -13.01
CA GLY A 77 -32.98 3.43 -13.43
C GLY A 77 -33.14 3.46 -14.94
N MET A 78 -32.23 2.76 -15.61
CA MET A 78 -32.17 2.64 -17.05
C MET A 78 -33.43 1.89 -17.50
N GLU A 79 -34.49 2.61 -17.84
CA GLU A 79 -35.45 2.13 -18.83
C GLU A 79 -35.13 2.80 -20.17
N VAL A 80 -34.57 1.98 -21.04
CA VAL A 80 -34.25 2.28 -22.43
C VAL A 80 -35.57 2.58 -23.15
N SER A 81 -35.70 3.81 -23.65
CA SER A 81 -36.81 4.24 -24.49
C SER A 81 -36.92 3.37 -25.74
N HIS A 82 -38.00 2.60 -25.87
CA HIS A 82 -38.39 2.00 -27.14
C HIS A 82 -38.96 3.08 -28.07
N VAL A 83 -38.25 3.32 -29.16
CA VAL A 83 -38.74 4.05 -30.34
C VAL A 83 -39.93 3.30 -30.92
N SER A 84 -41.06 3.97 -31.09
CA SER A 84 -42.06 3.57 -32.09
C SER A 84 -42.52 4.81 -32.83
N ALA A 85 -42.02 4.92 -34.06
CA ALA A 85 -42.52 5.85 -35.06
C ALA A 85 -43.92 5.43 -35.49
N LYS A 86 -44.86 6.38 -35.50
CA LYS A 86 -46.03 6.34 -36.38
C LYS A 86 -46.55 7.74 -36.65
#